data_AF-A0A0C1YFE0-F1
#
_entry.id   AF-A0A0C1YFE0-F1
#
_cell.length_a   1.000
_cell.length_b   1.000
_cell.length_c   1.000
_cell.angle_alpha   90.00
_cell.angle_beta   90.00
_cell.angle_gamma   90.00
#
_symmetry.space_group_name_H-M   'P 1'
#
loop_
_entity.id
_entity.type
_entity.pdbx_description
1 polymer ?
#
loop_
_entity_poly.entity_id
_entity_poly.type
_entity_poly.pdbx_seq_one_letter_code
_entity_poly.pdbx_strand_id
1 'polypeptide(L)' 'MLVVMMKDQLLAPTAVCQTCLMADQGGQPRFHHGRLTCGRSLTNLQEGQPPQYECQMGFKIADIG' A
#
# COMPACT_ATOMS: atom_id res chain seq x y z
N MET A 1 -8.51 -1.43 -4.99
CA MET A 1 -7.38 -0.91 -5.80
C MET A 1 -6.41 -0.20 -4.88
N LEU A 2 -5.10 -0.47 -4.96
CA LEU A 2 -4.12 0.13 -4.05
C LEU A 2 -3.60 1.49 -4.52
N VAL A 3 -3.46 2.44 -3.60
CA VAL A 3 -2.83 3.75 -3.82
C VAL A 3 -1.86 4.10 -2.69
N VAL A 4 -0.73 4.73 -3.03
CA VAL A 4 0.19 5.29 -2.04
C VAL A 4 -0.32 6.68 -1.64
N MET A 5 -0.48 6.90 -0.34
CA MET A 5 -0.96 8.15 0.23
C MET A 5 0.20 9.04 0.65
N MET A 6 0.24 10.24 0.09
CA MET A 6 1.10 11.34 0.55
C MET A 6 0.21 12.43 1.15
N LYS A 7 0.84 13.46 1.74
CA LYS A 7 0.12 14.57 2.38
C LYS A 7 -0.88 15.24 1.44
N ASP A 8 -0.48 15.49 0.20
CA ASP A 8 -1.25 16.31 -0.76
C ASP A 8 -1.54 15.60 -2.08
N GLN A 9 -1.18 14.31 -2.21
CA GLN A 9 -1.35 13.56 -3.46
C GLN A 9 -1.51 12.05 -3.23
N LEU A 10 -2.16 11.40 -4.19
CA LEU A 10 -2.18 9.94 -4.31
C LEU A 10 -1.28 9.52 -5.46
N LEU A 11 -0.48 8.50 -5.24
CA LEU A 11 0.43 7.94 -6.23
C LEU A 11 0.06 6.50 -6.57
N ALA A 12 0.26 6.13 -7.83
CA ALA A 12 0.22 4.73 -8.22
C ALA A 12 1.32 3.96 -7.46
N PRO A 13 1.03 2.76 -6.92
CA PRO A 13 2.04 1.98 -6.21
C PRO A 13 3.29 1.70 -7.03
N THR A 14 3.18 1.60 -8.35
CA THR A 14 4.32 1.40 -9.26
C THR A 14 5.37 2.51 -9.16
N ALA A 15 5.00 3.75 -8.83
CA ALA A 15 5.95 4.84 -8.64
C ALA A 15 6.91 4.62 -7.46
N VAL A 16 6.54 3.72 -6.53
CA VAL A 16 7.32 3.39 -5.33
C VAL A 16 7.80 1.94 -5.36
N CYS A 17 6.90 1.01 -5.66
CA CYS A 17 7.15 -0.42 -5.60
C CYS A 17 8.07 -0.91 -6.72
N GLN A 18 8.15 -0.23 -7.87
CA GLN A 18 8.98 -0.68 -8.99
C GLN A 18 10.47 -0.80 -8.63
N THR A 19 10.94 0.01 -7.68
CA THR A 19 12.33 0.00 -7.19
C THR A 19 12.45 -0.56 -5.76
N CYS A 20 11.34 -1.01 -5.16
CA CYS A 20 11.31 -1.53 -3.80
C CYS A 20 11.79 -2.98 -3.77
N LEU A 21 12.78 -3.29 -2.91
CA LEU A 21 13.28 -4.66 -2.70
C LEU A 21 12.22 -5.65 -2.20
N MET A 22 11.09 -5.14 -1.71
CA MET A 22 10.00 -5.94 -1.15
C MET A 22 8.79 -6.09 -2.06
N ALA A 23 8.82 -5.48 -3.25
CA ALA A 23 7.82 -5.71 -4.27
C ALA A 23 7.87 -7.15 -4.79
N ASP A 24 6.87 -7.55 -5.56
CA ASP A 24 6.95 -8.79 -6.33
C ASP A 24 7.99 -8.68 -7.47
N GLN A 25 8.14 -9.74 -8.26
CA GLN A 25 9.11 -9.77 -9.36
C GLN A 25 8.81 -8.75 -10.47
N GLY A 26 7.58 -8.24 -10.55
CA GLY A 26 7.17 -7.21 -11.49
C GLY A 26 7.24 -5.79 -10.93
N GLY A 27 7.71 -5.60 -9.69
CA GLY A 27 7.72 -4.28 -9.05
C GLY A 27 6.36 -3.84 -8.53
N GLN A 28 5.43 -4.77 -8.33
CA GLN A 28 4.09 -4.49 -7.80
C GLN A 28 3.99 -4.80 -6.30
N PRO A 29 3.02 -4.19 -5.59
CA PRO A 29 2.73 -4.56 -4.21
C PRO A 29 2.43 -6.07 -4.09
N ARG A 30 3.02 -6.74 -3.09
CA ARG A 30 2.74 -8.16 -2.81
C ARG A 30 1.38 -8.33 -2.13
N PHE A 31 0.31 -8.15 -2.90
CA PHE A 31 -1.06 -8.26 -2.41
C PHE A 31 -1.59 -9.68 -2.62
N HIS A 32 -1.79 -10.41 -1.52
CA HIS A 32 -2.24 -11.80 -1.56
C HIS A 32 -3.31 -12.02 -0.48
N HIS A 33 -4.38 -12.75 -0.82
CA HIS A 33 -5.48 -13.05 0.09
C HIS A 33 -6.08 -11.80 0.78
N GLY A 34 -6.26 -10.71 0.03
CA GLY A 34 -6.89 -9.49 0.55
C GLY A 34 -6.01 -8.66 1.48
N ARG A 35 -4.70 -8.90 1.53
CA ARG A 35 -3.76 -8.13 2.36
C ARG A 35 -2.44 -7.83 1.66
N LEU A 36 -1.85 -6.71 2.03
CA LEU A 36 -0.50 -6.35 1.64
C LEU A 36 0.53 -7.12 2.48
N THR A 37 1.27 -8.04 1.84
CA THR A 37 2.26 -8.89 2.52
C THR A 37 3.67 -8.30 2.55
N CYS A 38 3.95 -7.28 1.75
CA CYS A 38 5.19 -6.47 1.81
C CYS A 38 5.06 -5.29 2.80
N GLY A 39 4.19 -5.43 3.81
CA GLY A 39 3.84 -4.37 4.76
C GLY A 39 3.02 -4.91 5.91
N ARG A 40 2.47 -3.99 6.72
CA ARG A 40 1.55 -4.29 7.82
C ARG A 40 0.22 -3.57 7.64
N SER A 41 -0.86 -4.18 8.09
CA SER A 41 -2.17 -3.51 8.17
C SER A 41 -2.15 -2.46 9.27
N LEU A 42 -2.78 -1.32 9.03
CA LEU A 42 -2.99 -0.27 10.00
C LEU A 42 -4.35 -0.47 10.66
N THR A 43 -4.34 -0.65 11.99
CA THR A 43 -5.54 -0.80 12.81
C THR A 43 -6.01 0.57 13.34
N ASN A 44 -7.28 0.67 13.75
CA ASN A 44 -7.94 1.91 14.23
C ASN A 44 -8.21 2.95 13.15
N LEU A 45 -8.65 2.50 11.97
CA LEU A 45 -9.19 3.38 10.94
C LEU A 45 -10.57 3.88 11.37
N GLN A 46 -10.90 5.12 11.03
CA GLN A 46 -12.24 5.66 11.28
C GLN A 46 -13.28 4.94 10.40
N GLU A 47 -14.54 4.89 10.86
CA GLU A 47 -15.64 4.36 10.06
C GLU A 47 -15.71 5.06 8.68
N GLY A 48 -15.87 4.27 7.62
CA GLY A 48 -15.90 4.75 6.24
C GLY A 48 -14.53 4.96 5.60
N GLN A 49 -13.41 4.77 6.33
CA GLN A 49 -12.09 4.78 5.71
C GLN A 49 -11.79 3.43 5.03
N PRO A 50 -11.15 3.46 3.84
CA PRO A 50 -10.67 2.24 3.19
C PRO A 50 -9.65 1.52 4.08
N PRO A 51 -9.49 0.20 3.94
CA PRO A 51 -8.38 -0.52 4.57
C PRO A 51 -7.04 0.15 4.23
N GLN A 52 -6.19 0.34 5.24
CA GLN A 52 -4.88 0.96 5.08
C GLN A 52 -3.76 0.06 5.58
N TYR A 53 -2.59 0.28 5.00
CA TYR A 53 -1.38 -0.48 5.24
C TYR A 53 -0.19 0.47 5.30
N GLU A 54 0.86 0.04 5.97
CA GLU A 54 2.18 0.66 5.88
C GLU A 54 3.12 -0.36 5.25
N CYS A 55 3.66 -0.03 4.07
CA CYS A 55 4.67 -0.88 3.44
C CYS A 55 5.98 -0.81 4.23
N GLN A 56 6.88 -1.78 4.03
CA GLN A 56 8.14 -1.81 4.78
C GLN A 56 9.09 -0.64 4.51
N MET A 57 8.83 0.17 3.46
CA MET A 57 9.56 1.43 3.24
C MET A 57 8.95 2.63 3.99
N GLY A 58 7.90 2.42 4.78
CA GLY A 58 7.22 3.46 5.57
C GLY A 58 6.13 4.24 4.82
N PHE A 59 5.81 3.88 3.57
CA PHE A 59 4.71 4.52 2.85
C PHE A 59 3.36 3.99 3.31
N LYS A 60 2.42 4.90 3.50
CA LYS A 60 1.01 4.57 3.70
C LYS A 60 0.38 4.18 2.37
N ILE A 61 -0.35 3.07 2.38
CA ILE A 61 -1.09 2.54 1.23
C ILE A 61 -2.54 2.36 1.64
N ALA A 62 -3.48 2.79 0.81
CA ALA A 62 -4.90 2.53 1.00
C ALA A 62 -5.42 1.60 -0.09
N ASP A 63 -6.35 0.71 0.27
CA ASP A 63 -7.15 -0.06 -0.67
C ASP A 63 -8.48 0.64 -0.94
N ILE A 64 -8.52 1.42 -2.01
CA ILE A 64 -9.69 2.22 -2.42
C ILE A 64 -10.61 1.45 -3.37
N GLY A 65 -10.65 0.12 -3.26
CA GLY A 65 -11.58 -0.75 -3.99
C GLY A 65 -12.50 -1.49 -3.04
#